data_AF-A0A8J5BMA2-F1
#
_entry.id   AF-A0A8J5BMA2-F1
#
_cell.length_a   1.000
_cell.length_b   1.000
_cell.length_c   1.000
_cell.angle_alpha   90.00
_cell.angle_beta   90.00
_cell.angle_gamma   90.00
#
_symmetry.space_group_name_H-M   'P 1'
#
loop_
_entity.id
_entity.type
_entity.pdbx_description
1 polymer ?
#
loop_
_entity_poly.entity_id
_entity_poly.type
_entity_poly.pdbx_seq_one_letter_code
_entity_poly.pdbx_strand_id
1 'polypeptide(L)'
;MLGDFYGKTVRIIGKVESQDGDIVNLDANGPVKVKSDGSDYVVGRFYEVVGKVEGSDQIVGLTSTDFGENINPEQVNKLVGYCQKFPTVFGDA
;
A
#
# COMPACT_ATOMS: atom_id res chain seq x y z
N MET A 1 3.16 -12.02 3.19
CA MET A 1 3.89 -11.05 2.33
C MET A 1 3.01 -10.73 1.11
N LEU A 2 3.27 -9.64 0.36
CA LEU A 2 2.36 -9.19 -0.72
C LEU A 2 2.08 -10.30 -1.77
N GLY A 3 3.09 -11.11 -2.11
CA GLY A 3 2.94 -12.24 -3.04
C GLY A 3 1.88 -13.29 -2.64
N ASP A 4 1.55 -13.42 -1.34
CA ASP A 4 0.49 -14.34 -0.86
C ASP A 4 -0.92 -13.86 -1.26
N PHE A 5 -1.03 -12.64 -1.77
CA PHE A 5 -2.28 -11.98 -2.15
C PHE A 5 -2.44 -11.86 -3.67
N TYR A 6 -1.68 -12.62 -4.47
CA TYR A 6 -1.77 -12.57 -5.94
C TYR A 6 -3.22 -12.66 -6.45
N GLY A 7 -3.58 -11.73 -7.33
CA GLY A 7 -4.92 -11.64 -7.91
C GLY A 7 -6.00 -11.05 -6.99
N LYS A 8 -5.71 -10.84 -5.70
CA LYS A 8 -6.62 -10.17 -4.76
C LYS A 8 -6.50 -8.64 -4.83
N THR A 9 -7.58 -7.97 -4.46
CA THR A 9 -7.56 -6.53 -4.17
C THR A 9 -7.07 -6.33 -2.76
N VAL A 10 -6.09 -5.46 -2.58
CA VAL A 10 -5.48 -5.11 -1.30
C VAL A 10 -5.53 -3.61 -1.07
N ARG A 11 -5.42 -3.20 0.19
CA ARG A 11 -5.20 -1.82 0.62
C ARG A 11 -3.80 -1.72 1.23
N ILE A 12 -2.97 -0.84 0.69
CA ILE A 12 -1.59 -0.64 1.11
C ILE A 12 -1.43 0.79 1.61
N ILE A 13 -0.81 0.98 2.77
CA ILE A 13 -0.37 2.30 3.23
C ILE A 13 1.16 2.30 3.16
N GLY A 14 1.72 3.27 2.44
CA GLY A 14 3.17 3.38 2.28
C GLY A 14 3.62 4.79 1.95
N LYS A 15 4.89 5.07 2.24
CA LYS A 15 5.53 6.34 1.91
C LYS A 15 6.06 6.30 0.48
N VAL A 16 5.82 7.33 -0.32
CA VAL A 16 6.36 7.44 -1.68
C VAL A 16 7.85 7.74 -1.59
N GLU A 17 8.67 6.84 -2.11
CA GLU A 17 10.12 6.97 -2.18
C GLU A 17 10.57 7.52 -3.55
N SER A 18 9.91 7.11 -4.64
CA SER A 18 10.13 7.67 -5.98
C SER A 18 8.94 7.42 -6.91
N GLN A 19 8.92 8.13 -8.04
CA GLN A 19 8.02 7.85 -9.15
C GLN A 19 8.79 7.92 -10.49
N ASP A 20 8.74 6.83 -11.24
CA ASP A 20 9.38 6.66 -12.54
C ASP A 20 8.30 6.39 -13.60
N GLY A 21 7.83 7.47 -14.25
CA GLY A 21 6.68 7.41 -15.15
C GLY A 21 5.41 6.98 -14.41
N ASP A 22 4.82 5.86 -14.82
CA ASP A 22 3.62 5.29 -14.21
C ASP A 22 3.92 4.37 -13.02
N ILE A 23 5.18 4.17 -12.64
CA ILE A 23 5.56 3.32 -11.52
C ILE A 23 5.90 4.17 -10.31
N VAL A 24 5.12 4.02 -9.24
CA VAL A 24 5.36 4.65 -7.93
C VAL A 24 5.97 3.60 -7.01
N ASN A 25 7.12 3.90 -6.41
CA ASN A 25 7.77 3.04 -5.43
C ASN A 25 7.37 3.50 -4.03
N LEU A 26 6.70 2.63 -3.29
CA LEU A 26 6.30 2.85 -1.90
C LEU A 26 7.19 2.04 -0.95
N ASP A 27 7.54 2.62 0.20
CA ASP A 27 7.92 1.85 1.38
C ASP A 27 6.68 1.60 2.25
N ALA A 28 6.24 0.35 2.29
CA ALA A 28 5.07 -0.13 3.03
C ALA A 28 5.46 -1.29 3.95
N ASN A 29 6.48 -1.08 4.80
CA ASN A 29 7.17 -2.13 5.57
C ASN A 29 7.90 -3.13 4.64
N GLY A 30 8.54 -2.58 3.62
CA GLY A 30 9.07 -3.29 2.48
C GLY A 30 8.71 -2.58 1.17
N PRO A 31 9.55 -2.71 0.13
CA PRO A 31 9.31 -2.04 -1.14
C PRO A 31 8.09 -2.63 -1.85
N VAL A 32 7.23 -1.74 -2.35
CA VAL A 32 6.08 -2.08 -3.19
C VAL A 32 6.06 -1.17 -4.41
N LYS A 33 5.94 -1.77 -5.59
CA LYS A 33 5.74 -1.07 -6.85
C LYS A 33 4.25 -0.95 -7.14
N VAL A 34 3.79 0.27 -7.34
CA VAL A 34 2.42 0.57 -7.72
C VAL A 34 2.43 1.07 -9.16
N LYS A 35 1.74 0.39 -10.05
CA LYS A 35 1.35 1.00 -11.32
C LYS A 35 0.26 2.03 -11.03
N SER A 36 0.55 3.29 -11.30
CA SER A 36 -0.26 4.45 -10.93
C SER A 36 -1.70 4.35 -11.46
N ASP A 37 -2.63 4.83 -10.64
CA ASP A 37 -4.04 5.07 -10.95
C ASP A 37 -4.26 6.41 -11.68
N GLY A 38 -3.19 7.13 -12.03
CA GLY A 38 -3.22 8.46 -12.63
C GLY A 38 -3.27 9.60 -11.61
N SER A 39 -3.16 9.29 -10.32
CA SER A 39 -3.08 10.28 -9.24
C SER A 39 -1.70 10.94 -9.19
N ASP A 40 -1.65 12.13 -8.60
CA ASP A 40 -0.41 12.92 -8.43
C ASP A 40 0.28 12.51 -7.11
N TYR A 41 1.22 11.57 -7.20
CA TYR A 41 1.97 11.10 -6.04
C TYR A 41 3.12 12.06 -5.72
N VAL A 42 3.24 12.44 -4.46
CA VAL A 42 4.30 13.33 -3.99
C VAL A 42 5.31 12.55 -3.17
N VAL A 43 6.57 12.56 -3.63
CA VAL A 43 7.70 11.94 -2.91
C VAL A 43 7.76 12.48 -1.48
N GLY A 44 7.93 11.58 -0.52
CA GLY A 44 7.97 11.89 0.90
C GLY A 44 6.63 11.80 1.62
N ARG A 45 5.49 11.78 0.91
CA ARG A 45 4.16 11.66 1.51
C ARG A 45 3.70 10.21 1.57
N PHE A 46 2.82 9.93 2.52
CA PHE A 46 2.15 8.65 2.67
C PHE A 46 0.87 8.62 1.86
N TYR A 47 0.61 7.50 1.21
CA TYR A 47 -0.64 7.25 0.50
C TYR A 47 -1.25 5.95 0.98
N GLU A 48 -2.58 5.93 1.09
CA GLU A 48 -3.35 4.70 0.99
C GLU A 48 -3.59 4.41 -0.49
N VAL A 49 -3.24 3.21 -0.95
CA VAL A 49 -3.50 2.74 -2.31
C VAL A 49 -4.36 1.48 -2.22
N VAL A 50 -5.51 1.51 -2.89
CA VAL A 50 -6.29 0.30 -3.15
C VAL A 50 -5.91 -0.20 -4.54
N GLY A 51 -5.50 -1.46 -4.64
CA GLY A 51 -5.01 -2.01 -5.89
C GLY A 51 -5.08 -3.53 -5.97
N LYS A 52 -4.89 -4.07 -7.17
CA LYS A 52 -4.86 -5.52 -7.40
C LYS A 52 -3.42 -6.01 -7.46
N VAL A 53 -3.11 -7.10 -6.75
CA VAL A 53 -1.78 -7.69 -6.76
C VAL A 53 -1.51 -8.43 -8.06
N GLU A 54 -0.41 -8.07 -8.74
CA GLU A 54 0.02 -8.68 -10.01
C GLU A 54 1.43 -9.30 -9.95
N GLY A 55 2.11 -9.22 -8.80
CA GLY A 55 3.44 -9.81 -8.63
C GLY A 55 3.84 -9.98 -7.16
N SER A 56 5.08 -10.38 -6.92
CA SER A 56 5.64 -10.54 -5.56
C SER A 56 5.71 -9.24 -4.77
N ASP A 57 5.94 -8.13 -5.47
CA ASP A 57 6.20 -6.79 -4.96
C ASP A 57 5.42 -5.72 -5.75
N GLN A 58 4.42 -6.13 -6.56
CA GLN A 58 3.73 -5.23 -7.48
C GLN A 58 2.20 -5.27 -7.37
N ILE A 59 1.60 -4.09 -7.40
CA ILE A 59 0.15 -3.89 -7.56
C ILE A 59 -0.18 -2.96 -8.74
N VAL A 60 -1.38 -3.11 -9.29
CA VAL A 60 -2.01 -2.10 -10.16
C VAL A 60 -2.97 -1.28 -9.31
N GLY A 61 -2.70 0.02 -9.19
CA GLY A 61 -3.52 0.97 -8.45
C GLY A 61 -4.89 1.14 -9.09
N LEU A 62 -5.93 1.14 -8.26
CA LEU A 62 -7.31 1.45 -8.65
C LEU A 62 -7.72 2.85 -8.16
N THR A 63 -7.29 3.19 -6.94
CA THR A 63 -7.45 4.51 -6.35
C THR A 63 -6.39 4.73 -5.29
N SER A 64 -6.03 5.99 -5.06
CA SER A 64 -5.13 6.41 -4.01
C SER A 64 -5.67 7.61 -3.24
N THR A 65 -5.26 7.71 -1.97
CA THR A 65 -5.61 8.81 -1.07
C THR A 65 -4.35 9.30 -0.37
N ASP A 66 -4.05 10.59 -0.52
CA ASP A 66 -2.92 11.25 0.13
C ASP A 66 -3.21 11.42 1.63
N PHE A 67 -2.33 10.84 2.46
CA PHE A 67 -2.38 10.93 3.92
C PHE A 67 -1.38 11.95 4.49
N GLY A 68 -0.60 12.62 3.65
CA GLY A 68 0.37 13.62 4.03
C GLY A 68 1.65 13.02 4.61
N GLU A 69 2.37 13.80 5.41
CA GLU A 69 3.73 13.46 5.86
C GLU A 69 3.78 12.84 7.27
N ASN A 70 2.72 13.04 8.06
CA ASN A 70 2.75 12.84 9.51
C ASN A 70 2.08 11.54 9.95
N ILE A 71 2.39 10.43 9.26
CA ILE A 71 1.99 9.09 9.68
C ILE A 71 3.08 8.43 10.51
N ASN A 72 2.68 7.74 11.58
CA ASN A 72 3.56 6.85 12.32
C ASN A 72 3.50 5.43 11.70
N PRO A 73 4.50 5.00 10.91
CA PRO A 73 4.47 3.71 10.23
C PRO A 73 4.49 2.53 11.22
N GLU A 74 5.07 2.69 12.40
CA GLU A 74 5.08 1.64 13.43
C GLU A 74 3.66 1.32 13.91
N GLN A 75 2.83 2.35 14.08
CA GLN A 75 1.43 2.17 14.50
C GLN A 75 0.59 1.55 13.39
N VAL A 76 0.80 1.94 12.13
CA VAL A 76 0.15 1.32 10.97
C VAL A 76 0.49 -0.17 10.88
N ASN A 77 1.77 -0.52 11.04
CA ASN A 77 2.21 -1.91 11.00
C ASN A 77 1.60 -2.75 12.14
N LYS A 78 1.51 -2.18 13.36
CA LYS A 78 0.83 -2.83 14.49
C LYS A 78 -0.66 -3.07 14.20
N LEU A 79 -1.34 -2.07 13.61
CA LEU A 79 -2.74 -2.21 13.22
C LEU A 79 -2.95 -3.33 12.22
N VAL A 80 -2.11 -3.42 11.18
CA VAL A 80 -2.16 -4.52 10.20
C VAL A 80 -2.00 -5.88 10.89
N GLY A 81 -1.07 -5.99 11.85
CA GLY A 81 -0.92 -7.19 12.66
C GLY A 81 -2.17 -7.56 13.47
N TYR A 82 -2.89 -6.56 14.01
CA TYR A 82 -4.16 -6.81 14.69
C TYR A 82 -5.29 -7.21 13.73
N CYS A 83 -5.37 -6.61 12.54
CA CYS A 83 -6.35 -7.00 11.52
C CYS A 83 -6.20 -8.49 11.16
N GLN A 84 -4.97 -8.95 10.96
CA GLN A 84 -4.68 -10.35 10.65
C GLN A 84 -4.93 -11.29 11.83
N LYS A 85 -4.64 -10.84 13.06
CA LYS A 85 -4.82 -11.63 14.28
C LYS A 85 -6.29 -11.76 14.70
N PHE A 86 -7.13 -10.78 14.38
CA PHE A 86 -8.51 -10.71 14.83
C PHE A 86 -9.50 -10.49 13.66
N PRO A 87 -9.61 -11.42 12.71
CA PRO A 87 -10.47 -11.28 11.53
C PRO A 87 -11.96 -11.15 11.89
N THR A 88 -12.41 -11.68 13.03
CA THR A 88 -13.79 -11.51 13.51
C THR A 88 -14.15 -10.06 13.87
N VAL A 89 -13.14 -9.21 14.13
CA VAL A 89 -13.32 -7.80 14.44
C VAL A 89 -13.17 -6.94 13.18
N PHE A 90 -12.20 -7.27 12.33
CA PHE A 90 -11.79 -6.44 11.20
C PHE A 90 -12.31 -6.92 9.83
N GLY A 91 -12.93 -8.10 9.77
CA GLY A 91 -13.34 -8.77 8.54
C GLY A 91 -12.24 -9.65 7.95
N ASP A 92 -12.59 -10.40 6.90
CA ASP A 92 -11.64 -11.20 6.14
C ASP A 92 -10.81 -10.31 5.19
N ALA A 93 -9.51 -10.58 5.12
CA ALA A 93 -8.53 -9.88 4.26
C ALA A 93 -8.24 -10.62 2.93
#